data_AF-A0A439M4E5-F1
#
_entry.id   AF-A0A439M4E5-F1
#
_cell.length_a   1.000
_cell.length_b   1.000
_cell.length_c   1.000
_cell.angle_alpha   90.00
_cell.angle_beta   90.00
_cell.angle_gamma   90.00
#
_symmetry.space_group_name_H-M   'P 1'
#
loop_
_entity.id
_entity.type
_entity.pdbx_description
1 polymer ?
#
loop_
_entity_poly.entity_id
_entity_poly.type
_entity_poly.pdbx_seq_one_letter_code
_entity_poly.pdbx_strand_id
1 'polypeptide(L)'
;MSLLEVRTTINTMINSAASGTDIGTKALIDALRKDHAAVISAARSELETIALTKIVNEVARRRVREVPGQGELFGAYSGIWQTIAVKNRGPDGKLRYDRKAINDATPEEVEAWLQEHTQARRSQPEKFAGMRRMLDDARNVGGAKGATIGSLLAEKRRRELAAD
;
A
#
# COMPACT_ATOMS: atom_id res chain seq x y z
N MET A 1 9.94 10.35 -24.93
CA MET A 1 10.94 10.58 -23.86
C MET A 1 10.43 9.94 -22.59
N SER A 2 11.28 9.21 -21.88
CA SER A 2 10.90 8.25 -20.83
C SER A 2 11.45 8.65 -19.45
N LEU A 3 10.89 8.10 -18.37
CA LEU A 3 11.44 8.24 -17.01
C LEU A 3 12.94 7.93 -16.91
N LEU A 4 13.47 7.10 -17.81
CA LEU A 4 14.87 6.74 -17.89
C LEU A 4 15.74 7.97 -18.15
N GLU A 5 15.31 8.89 -19.02
CA GLU A 5 16.08 10.10 -19.34
C GLU A 5 16.11 11.05 -18.14
N VAL A 6 14.99 11.21 -17.43
CA VAL A 6 14.96 11.97 -16.16
C VAL A 6 15.94 11.38 -15.15
N ARG A 7 15.95 10.05 -14.99
CA ARG A 7 16.89 9.36 -14.09
C ARG A 7 18.35 9.55 -14.52
N THR A 8 18.63 9.42 -15.81
CA THR A 8 19.98 9.62 -16.34
C THR A 8 20.43 11.05 -16.08
N THR A 9 19.61 12.05 -16.37
CA THR A 9 19.92 13.47 -16.07
C THR A 9 20.19 13.70 -14.59
N ILE A 10 19.34 13.17 -13.70
CA ILE A 10 19.54 13.29 -12.24
C ILE A 10 20.87 12.62 -11.82
N ASN A 11 21.14 11.41 -12.31
CA ASN A 11 22.38 10.71 -12.01
C ASN A 11 23.60 11.47 -12.56
N THR A 12 23.51 12.04 -13.76
CA THR A 12 24.56 12.88 -14.32
C THR A 12 24.79 14.10 -13.44
N MET A 13 23.75 14.82 -12.99
CA MET A 13 23.90 15.99 -12.11
C MET A 13 24.54 15.64 -10.77
N ILE A 14 24.15 14.49 -10.17
CA ILE A 14 24.74 13.99 -8.92
C ILE A 14 26.22 13.64 -9.12
N ASN A 15 26.56 12.95 -10.22
CA ASN A 15 27.91 12.45 -10.47
C ASN A 15 28.82 13.46 -11.18
N SER A 16 28.28 14.50 -11.81
CA SER A 16 29.04 15.61 -12.40
C SER A 16 29.66 16.50 -11.33
N ALA A 17 29.19 16.39 -10.08
CA ALA A 17 29.85 16.92 -8.90
C ALA A 17 31.00 15.99 -8.45
N ALA A 18 31.98 15.74 -9.33
CA ALA A 18 33.27 15.17 -8.94
C ALA A 18 34.12 16.15 -8.07
N SER A 19 33.52 17.26 -7.63
CA SER A 19 34.12 18.29 -6.76
C SER A 19 33.89 18.07 -5.26
N GLY A 20 33.35 16.92 -4.85
CA GLY A 20 33.29 16.52 -3.44
C GLY A 20 32.33 17.34 -2.56
N THR A 21 31.35 18.02 -3.15
CA THR A 21 30.35 18.82 -2.42
C THR A 21 28.98 18.19 -2.57
N ASP A 22 28.34 17.85 -1.44
CA ASP A 22 27.00 17.28 -1.43
C ASP A 22 25.98 18.27 -2.02
N ILE A 23 25.14 17.80 -2.95
CA ILE A 23 24.02 18.58 -3.49
C ILE A 23 22.74 18.28 -2.69
N GLY A 24 22.16 19.33 -2.09
CA GLY A 24 20.87 19.21 -1.41
C GLY A 24 19.75 18.87 -2.38
N THR A 25 18.80 18.01 -1.99
CA THR A 25 17.67 17.59 -2.84
C THR A 25 16.89 18.75 -3.44
N LYS A 26 16.66 19.83 -2.67
CA LYS A 26 15.99 21.04 -3.18
C LYS A 26 16.79 21.71 -4.30
N ALA A 27 18.10 21.90 -4.09
CA ALA A 27 18.99 22.50 -5.08
C ALA A 27 19.07 21.65 -6.36
N LEU A 28 19.11 20.33 -6.23
CA LEU A 28 19.07 19.39 -7.36
C LEU A 28 17.76 19.51 -8.16
N ILE A 29 16.62 19.59 -7.48
CA ILE A 29 15.31 19.77 -8.13
C ILE A 29 15.24 21.12 -8.84
N ASP A 30 15.71 22.18 -8.21
CA ASP A 30 15.68 23.53 -8.78
C ASP A 30 16.59 23.62 -10.02
N ALA A 31 17.79 23.03 -9.96
CA ALA A 31 18.68 22.92 -11.11
C ALA A 31 18.07 22.06 -12.24
N LEU A 32 17.42 20.93 -11.91
CA LEU A 32 16.73 20.10 -12.92
C LEU A 32 15.60 20.87 -13.61
N ARG A 33 14.83 21.66 -12.84
CA ARG A 33 13.76 22.51 -13.37
C ARG A 33 14.29 23.64 -14.25
N LYS A 34 15.44 24.21 -13.90
CA LYS A 34 16.05 25.32 -14.62
C LYS A 34 16.71 24.84 -15.91
N ASP A 35 17.56 23.82 -15.82
CA ASP A 35 18.50 23.46 -16.88
C ASP A 35 17.97 22.29 -17.75
N HIS A 36 16.97 21.55 -17.25
CA HIS A 36 16.42 20.35 -17.91
C HIS A 36 14.87 20.33 -17.95
N ALA A 37 14.24 21.51 -18.02
CA ALA A 37 12.77 21.66 -18.05
C ALA A 37 12.08 20.81 -19.13
N ALA A 38 12.68 20.71 -20.32
CA ALA A 38 12.13 19.94 -21.43
C ALA A 38 12.02 18.43 -21.12
N VAL A 39 13.01 17.87 -20.42
CA VAL A 39 13.04 16.47 -20.01
C VAL A 39 11.94 16.19 -18.98
N ILE A 40 11.73 17.10 -18.02
CA ILE A 40 10.64 17.02 -17.04
C ILE A 40 9.28 17.08 -17.75
N SER A 41 9.09 18.06 -18.64
CA SER A 41 7.83 18.26 -19.36
C SER A 41 7.45 17.03 -20.18
N ALA A 42 8.43 16.42 -20.86
CA ALA A 42 8.20 15.24 -21.67
C ALA A 42 7.84 13.99 -20.83
N ALA A 43 8.35 13.90 -19.59
CA ALA A 43 8.04 12.80 -18.66
C ALA A 43 6.89 13.12 -17.68
N ARG A 44 6.16 14.23 -17.89
CA ARG A 44 5.19 14.78 -16.92
C ARG A 44 4.16 13.76 -16.44
N SER A 45 3.51 13.06 -17.36
CA SER A 45 2.46 12.08 -17.02
C SER A 45 2.99 10.94 -16.15
N GLU A 46 4.21 10.47 -16.39
CA GLU A 46 4.83 9.39 -15.61
C GLU A 46 5.25 9.89 -14.22
N LEU A 47 5.81 11.10 -14.14
CA LEU A 47 6.18 11.74 -12.87
C LEU A 47 4.94 12.03 -12.00
N GLU A 48 3.86 12.52 -12.60
CA GLU A 48 2.57 12.71 -11.94
C GLU A 48 2.01 11.39 -11.42
N THR A 49 2.06 10.33 -12.22
CA THR A 49 1.62 8.98 -11.79
C THR A 49 2.42 8.48 -10.59
N ILE A 50 3.74 8.67 -10.58
CA ILE A 50 4.60 8.30 -9.44
C ILE A 50 4.25 9.11 -8.19
N ALA A 51 4.06 10.42 -8.34
CA ALA A 51 3.71 11.30 -7.23
C ALA A 51 2.34 10.93 -6.62
N LEU A 52 1.32 10.76 -7.47
CA LEU A 52 -0.02 10.33 -7.05
C LEU A 52 0.03 8.94 -6.39
N THR A 53 0.80 8.00 -6.93
CA THR A 53 0.99 6.68 -6.32
C THR A 53 1.60 6.78 -4.92
N LYS A 54 2.58 7.67 -4.70
CA LYS A 54 3.16 7.91 -3.38
C LYS A 54 2.15 8.54 -2.41
N ILE A 55 1.35 9.51 -2.88
CA ILE A 55 0.30 10.16 -2.08
C ILE A 55 -0.78 9.14 -1.70
N VAL A 56 -1.27 8.34 -2.65
CA VAL A 56 -2.25 7.28 -2.39
C VAL A 56 -1.70 6.28 -1.37
N ASN A 57 -0.44 5.88 -1.49
CA ASN A 57 0.22 5.01 -0.52
C ASN A 57 0.31 5.63 0.88
N GLU A 58 0.60 6.93 0.96
CA GLU A 58 0.69 7.66 2.22
C GLU A 58 -0.69 7.81 2.87
N VAL A 59 -1.71 8.18 2.10
CA VAL A 59 -3.10 8.27 2.56
C VAL A 59 -3.59 6.91 3.06
N ALA A 60 -3.33 5.83 2.32
CA ALA A 60 -3.72 4.47 2.73
C ALA A 60 -3.01 4.00 4.02
N ARG A 61 -1.81 4.54 4.32
CA ARG A 61 -1.07 4.23 5.56
C ARG A 61 -1.54 5.05 6.76
N ARG A 62 -2.01 6.28 6.53
CA ARG A 62 -2.50 7.14 7.61
C ARG A 62 -3.78 6.53 8.14
N ARG A 63 -3.81 6.25 9.45
CA ARG A 63 -5.03 5.89 10.18
C ARG A 63 -5.98 7.09 10.10
N VAL A 64 -6.80 7.17 9.05
CA VAL A 64 -7.87 8.15 8.99
C VAL A 64 -9.05 7.58 9.75
N ARG A 65 -9.59 8.45 10.62
CA ARG A 65 -10.87 8.42 11.33
C ARG A 65 -11.81 7.30 10.86
N GLU A 66 -12.25 6.49 11.81
CA GLU A 66 -13.22 5.38 11.67
C GLU A 66 -14.13 5.56 10.45
N VAL A 67 -13.98 4.68 9.46
CA VAL A 67 -14.99 4.55 8.41
C VAL A 67 -16.30 4.14 9.10
N PRO A 68 -17.44 4.79 8.83
CA PRO A 68 -18.72 4.41 9.43
C PRO A 68 -18.99 2.90 9.27
N GLY A 69 -19.31 2.21 10.36
CA GLY A 69 -19.50 0.74 10.40
C GLY A 69 -18.21 -0.10 10.50
N GLN A 70 -17.03 0.48 10.25
CA GLN A 70 -15.75 -0.21 10.40
C GLN A 70 -15.34 -0.36 11.87
N GLY A 71 -15.65 0.63 12.72
CA GLY A 71 -15.46 0.52 14.18
C GLY A 71 -16.26 -0.64 14.78
N GLU A 72 -17.43 -0.94 14.24
CA GLU A 72 -18.29 -2.04 14.69
C GLU A 72 -17.77 -3.43 14.30
N LEU A 73 -17.15 -3.57 13.13
CA LEU A 73 -16.60 -4.84 12.64
C LEU A 73 -15.18 -5.09 13.14
N PHE A 74 -14.38 -4.02 13.27
CA PHE A 74 -12.96 -4.13 13.57
C PHE A 74 -12.54 -3.54 14.92
N GLY A 75 -13.48 -3.01 15.72
CA GLY A 75 -13.17 -2.35 16.99
C GLY A 75 -12.45 -3.23 18.01
N ALA A 76 -12.56 -4.56 17.88
CA ALA A 76 -11.84 -5.53 18.70
C ALA A 76 -10.35 -5.70 18.31
N TYR A 77 -9.92 -5.13 17.18
CA TYR A 77 -8.57 -5.28 16.64
C TYR A 77 -7.86 -3.94 16.51
N SER A 78 -6.62 -3.87 17.02
CA SER A 78 -5.79 -2.68 16.88
C SER A 78 -4.96 -2.69 15.59
N GLY A 79 -4.83 -1.53 14.93
CA GLY A 79 -3.92 -1.38 13.80
C GLY A 79 -4.34 -2.08 12.51
N ILE A 80 -5.65 -2.23 12.28
CA ILE A 80 -6.20 -2.72 11.02
C ILE A 80 -5.96 -1.70 9.92
N TRP A 81 -5.47 -2.19 8.78
CA TRP A 81 -5.34 -1.39 7.56
C TRP A 81 -6.68 -1.33 6.86
N GLN A 82 -7.12 -0.15 6.44
CA GLN A 82 -8.40 0.01 5.75
C GLN A 82 -8.40 -0.59 4.35
N THR A 83 -7.23 -0.58 3.69
CA THR A 83 -7.05 -1.12 2.35
C THR A 83 -5.76 -1.93 2.26
N ILE A 84 -5.79 -2.99 1.47
CA ILE A 84 -4.63 -3.78 1.08
C ILE A 84 -4.42 -3.69 -0.43
N ALA A 85 -3.19 -3.96 -0.87
CA ALA A 85 -2.87 -4.10 -2.28
C ALA A 85 -2.88 -5.59 -2.64
N VAL A 86 -3.82 -6.01 -3.47
CA VAL A 86 -3.97 -7.39 -3.93
C VAL A 86 -3.28 -7.55 -5.28
N LYS A 87 -2.41 -8.55 -5.39
CA LYS A 87 -1.75 -8.89 -6.65
C LYS A 87 -2.71 -9.62 -7.57
N ASN A 88 -2.93 -9.06 -8.75
CA ASN A 88 -3.71 -9.67 -9.83
C ASN A 88 -2.86 -9.76 -11.10
N ARG A 89 -3.06 -10.81 -11.90
CA ARG A 89 -2.47 -10.89 -13.24
C ARG A 89 -3.45 -10.29 -14.25
N GLY A 90 -2.99 -9.29 -15.00
CA GLY A 90 -3.74 -8.73 -16.10
C GLY A 90 -3.91 -9.70 -17.27
N PRO A 91 -4.77 -9.37 -18.25
CA PRO A 91 -4.95 -10.16 -19.47
C PRO A 91 -3.65 -10.32 -20.29
N ASP A 92 -2.72 -9.40 -20.10
CA ASP A 92 -1.37 -9.35 -20.68
C ASP A 92 -0.33 -10.18 -19.90
N GLY A 93 -0.75 -10.93 -18.88
CA GLY A 93 0.13 -11.68 -17.99
C GLY A 93 0.96 -10.82 -17.03
N LYS A 94 0.84 -9.49 -17.09
CA LYS A 94 1.60 -8.58 -16.23
C LYS A 94 0.98 -8.53 -14.84
N LEU A 95 1.85 -8.42 -13.83
CA LEU A 95 1.41 -8.20 -12.46
C LEU A 95 0.84 -6.79 -12.31
N ARG A 96 -0.36 -6.71 -11.73
CA ARG A 96 -1.06 -5.50 -11.34
C ARG A 96 -1.40 -5.59 -9.86
N TYR A 97 -1.56 -4.44 -9.23
CA TYR A 97 -1.90 -4.35 -7.82
C TYR A 97 -3.18 -3.55 -7.71
N ASP A 98 -4.26 -4.22 -7.35
CA ASP A 98 -5.55 -3.58 -7.12
C ASP A 98 -5.70 -3.26 -5.64
N ARG A 99 -6.28 -2.09 -5.34
CA ARG A 99 -6.55 -1.70 -3.96
C ARG A 99 -7.91 -2.23 -3.57
N LYS A 100 -7.93 -3.01 -2.50
CA LYS A 100 -9.14 -3.62 -1.96
C LYS A 100 -9.35 -3.18 -0.52
N ALA A 101 -10.57 -2.80 -0.18
CA ALA A 101 -10.93 -2.52 1.20
C ALA A 101 -10.83 -3.81 2.02
N ILE A 102 -10.37 -3.72 3.27
CA ILE A 102 -10.07 -4.91 4.07
C ILE A 102 -11.30 -5.77 4.36
N ASN A 103 -12.49 -5.16 4.44
CA ASN A 103 -13.78 -5.82 4.58
C ASN A 103 -14.18 -6.63 3.33
N ASP A 104 -13.68 -6.26 2.15
CA ASP A 104 -13.98 -6.91 0.88
C ASP A 104 -12.89 -7.91 0.46
N ALA A 105 -11.76 -7.90 1.16
CA ALA A 105 -10.69 -8.87 0.94
C ALA A 105 -11.08 -10.25 1.45
N THR A 106 -10.60 -11.30 0.77
CA THR A 106 -10.70 -12.68 1.27
C THR A 106 -9.58 -12.97 2.27
N PRO A 107 -9.74 -13.98 3.15
CA PRO A 107 -8.67 -14.42 4.05
C PRO A 107 -7.34 -14.71 3.33
N GLU A 108 -7.39 -15.31 2.14
CA GLU A 108 -6.21 -15.65 1.35
C GLU A 108 -5.50 -14.40 0.81
N GLU A 109 -6.25 -13.39 0.37
CA GLU A 109 -5.68 -12.11 -0.08
C GLU A 109 -4.99 -11.37 1.07
N VAL A 110 -5.59 -11.39 2.26
CA VAL A 110 -5.02 -10.78 3.48
C VAL A 110 -3.77 -11.55 3.93
N GLU A 111 -3.80 -12.89 3.88
CA GLU A 111 -2.64 -13.72 4.19
C GLU A 111 -1.47 -13.44 3.25
N ALA A 112 -1.71 -13.45 1.93
CA ALA A 112 -0.68 -13.17 0.94
C ALA A 112 -0.07 -11.78 1.17
N TRP A 113 -0.91 -10.78 1.43
CA TRP A 113 -0.45 -9.43 1.76
C TRP A 113 0.41 -9.41 3.04
N LEU A 114 -0.03 -10.09 4.11
CA LEU A 114 0.73 -10.19 5.36
C LEU A 114 2.08 -10.88 5.16
N GLN A 115 2.12 -11.97 4.40
CA GLN A 115 3.37 -12.69 4.10
C GLN A 115 4.37 -11.75 3.40
N GLU A 116 3.94 -11.03 2.36
CA GLU A 116 4.82 -10.10 1.64
C GLU A 116 5.32 -8.95 2.50
N HIS A 117 4.44 -8.37 3.33
CA HIS A 117 4.77 -7.21 4.16
C HIS A 117 5.58 -7.56 5.40
N THR A 118 5.58 -8.84 5.82
CA THR A 118 6.32 -9.34 6.98
C THR A 118 7.63 -10.01 6.60
N GLN A 119 7.71 -10.66 5.43
CA GLN A 119 8.98 -11.18 4.90
C GLN A 119 9.94 -10.05 4.50
N ALA A 120 9.43 -8.98 3.88
CA ALA A 120 10.27 -7.86 3.43
C ALA A 120 10.77 -6.95 4.56
N ARG A 121 10.18 -7.04 5.78
CA ARG A 121 10.57 -6.25 6.95
C ARG A 121 10.55 -7.13 8.19
N ARG A 122 11.66 -7.84 8.43
CA ARG A 122 11.89 -8.70 9.62
C ARG A 122 11.77 -7.99 10.98
N SER A 123 11.53 -6.68 11.05
CA SER A 123 11.80 -5.89 12.25
C SER A 123 10.60 -5.49 13.12
N GLN A 124 9.34 -5.74 12.73
CA GLN A 124 8.18 -5.28 13.53
C GLN A 124 6.96 -6.23 13.49
N PRO A 125 7.04 -7.43 14.09
CA PRO A 125 5.91 -8.36 14.16
C PRO A 125 4.67 -7.76 14.83
N GLU A 126 4.86 -6.89 15.83
CA GLU A 126 3.80 -6.17 16.55
C GLU A 126 2.98 -5.24 15.65
N LYS A 127 3.56 -4.73 14.56
CA LYS A 127 2.89 -3.80 13.63
C LYS A 127 1.66 -4.41 12.96
N PHE A 128 1.66 -5.73 12.78
CA PHE A 128 0.59 -6.46 12.09
C PHE A 128 -0.16 -7.43 13.01
N ALA A 129 0.04 -7.34 14.33
CA ALA A 129 -0.58 -8.26 15.29
C ALA A 129 -2.11 -8.26 15.21
N GLY A 130 -2.76 -7.09 15.12
CA GLY A 130 -4.21 -7.03 14.99
C GLY A 130 -4.73 -7.58 13.66
N MET A 131 -4.01 -7.35 12.55
CA MET A 131 -4.36 -7.93 11.25
C MET A 131 -4.26 -9.46 11.26
N ARG A 132 -3.27 -10.04 11.96
CA ARG A 132 -3.12 -11.49 12.13
C ARG A 132 -4.26 -12.06 12.98
N ARG A 133 -4.54 -11.44 14.13
CA ARG A 133 -5.66 -11.85 15.00
C ARG A 133 -6.99 -11.80 14.26
N MET A 134 -7.24 -10.74 13.50
CA MET A 134 -8.44 -10.60 12.66
C MET A 134 -8.54 -11.72 11.61
N LEU A 135 -7.43 -12.07 10.97
CA LEU A 135 -7.38 -13.16 9.99
C LEU A 135 -7.68 -14.52 10.66
N ASP A 136 -7.12 -14.77 11.84
CA ASP A 136 -7.36 -16.00 12.60
C ASP A 136 -8.82 -16.11 13.05
N ASP A 137 -9.39 -15.01 13.58
CA ASP A 137 -10.81 -14.94 13.95
C ASP A 137 -11.72 -15.20 12.75
N ALA A 138 -11.42 -14.62 11.58
CA ALA A 138 -12.18 -14.87 10.34
C ALA A 138 -12.09 -16.33 9.88
N ARG A 139 -10.92 -16.98 10.02
CA ARG A 139 -10.73 -18.40 9.68
C ARG A 139 -11.52 -19.33 10.59
N ASN A 140 -11.54 -19.03 11.89
CA ASN A 140 -12.22 -19.86 12.89
C ASN A 140 -13.76 -19.88 12.70
N VAL A 141 -14.32 -18.88 12.04
CA VAL A 141 -15.75 -18.87 11.69
C VAL A 141 -16.09 -19.96 10.68
N GLY A 142 -15.21 -20.19 9.71
CA GLY A 142 -15.44 -21.07 8.56
C GLY A 142 -16.49 -20.50 7.60
N GLY A 143 -16.16 -20.35 6.32
CA GLY A 143 -17.09 -19.82 5.32
C GLY A 143 -16.91 -20.44 3.94
N ALA A 144 -17.84 -20.14 3.04
CA ALA A 144 -17.77 -20.57 1.65
C ALA A 144 -16.52 -19.98 0.95
N LYS A 145 -16.05 -20.64 -0.10
CA LYS A 145 -14.93 -20.16 -0.90
C LYS A 145 -15.24 -18.76 -1.45
N GLY A 146 -14.36 -17.79 -1.18
CA GLY A 146 -14.54 -16.39 -1.58
C GLY A 146 -15.32 -15.53 -0.56
N ALA A 147 -15.67 -16.06 0.61
CA ALA A 147 -16.18 -15.24 1.70
C ALA A 147 -15.15 -14.16 2.08
N THR A 148 -15.64 -12.94 2.33
CA THR A 148 -14.79 -11.80 2.66
C THR A 148 -14.58 -11.71 4.17
N ILE A 149 -13.51 -11.05 4.60
CA ILE A 149 -13.26 -10.74 6.01
C ILE A 149 -14.47 -10.07 6.66
N GLY A 150 -15.10 -9.10 5.99
CA GLY A 150 -16.27 -8.41 6.51
C GLY A 150 -17.44 -9.36 6.77
N SER A 151 -17.74 -10.25 5.82
CA SER A 151 -18.82 -11.23 5.97
C SER A 151 -18.55 -12.23 7.10
N LEU A 152 -17.31 -12.70 7.26
CA LEU A 152 -16.91 -13.65 8.28
C LEU A 152 -16.93 -13.03 9.68
N LEU A 153 -16.50 -11.78 9.83
CA LEU A 153 -16.54 -11.07 11.11
C LEU A 153 -17.97 -10.68 11.53
N ALA A 154 -18.83 -10.33 10.56
CA ALA A 154 -20.25 -10.12 10.82
C ALA A 154 -20.91 -11.41 11.33
N GLU A 155 -20.57 -12.54 10.70
CA GLU A 155 -21.02 -13.87 11.09
C GLU A 155 -20.52 -14.27 12.49
N LYS A 156 -19.24 -14.01 12.81
CA LYS A 156 -18.67 -14.20 14.16
C LYS A 156 -19.50 -13.47 15.21
N ARG A 157 -19.74 -12.17 14.99
CA ARG A 157 -20.49 -11.32 15.91
C ARG A 157 -21.92 -11.79 16.09
N ARG A 158 -22.55 -12.27 15.01
CA ARG A 158 -23.90 -12.86 15.07
C ARG A 158 -23.95 -14.12 15.94
N ARG A 159 -22.92 -14.98 15.87
CA ARG A 159 -22.81 -16.18 16.72
C ARG A 159 -22.57 -15.84 18.18
N GLU A 160 -21.73 -14.85 18.46
CA GLU A 160 -21.45 -14.35 19.82
C GLU A 160 -22.73 -13.80 20.46
N LEU A 161 -23.47 -12.93 19.77
CA LEU A 161 -24.73 -12.36 20.27
C LEU A 161 -25.87 -13.38 20.46
N ALA A 162 -25.78 -14.56 19.84
CA ALA A 162 -26.77 -15.63 19.98
C ALA A 162 -26.41 -16.62 21.12
N ALA A 163 -25.19 -16.54 21.64
CA ALA A 163 -24.70 -17.36 22.75
C ALA A 163 -24.84 -16.65 24.12
N ASP A 164 -25.06 -15.33 24.11
CA ASP A 164 -25.40 -14.48 25.26
C ASP A 164 -26.91 -14.45 25.51
#